data_AF-A0A352Y3W6-F1
#
_entry.id   AF-A0A352Y3W6-F1
#
_cell.length_a   1.000
_cell.length_b   1.000
_cell.length_c   1.000
_cell.angle_alpha   90.00
_cell.angle_beta   90.00
_cell.angle_gamma   90.00
#
_symmetry.space_group_name_H-M   'P 1'
#
loop_
_entity.id
_entity.type
_entity.pdbx_description
1 polymer ?
#
loop_
_entity_poly.entity_id
_entity_poly.type
_entity_poly.pdbx_seq_one_letter_code
_entity_poly.pdbx_strand_id
1 'polypeptide(L)'
;MKFKQGQIIQTPSMPLAGWYLRWIPWVISGFACVGYLSGVLTTQPLTLLSLLLLTGTYGAWLVIYHIGQRRFKVRAHPGFVLALFCLACASQFIPEPVTNVYWLPELPLITTGLMTMIKPRPLSLLAAGALCRSSYLAIRRIVPDWDVSGQVSVPLVFLSIYGYGAIIRELALAHTAKDVSNAKLAAAHTSL
;
A
#
# COMPACT_ATOMS: atom_id res chain seq x y z
N MET A 1 43.83 -31.26 -20.70
CA MET A 1 43.56 -30.35 -19.57
C MET A 1 42.09 -30.46 -19.18
N LYS A 2 41.79 -31.02 -18.01
CA LYS A 2 40.41 -31.15 -17.51
C LYS A 2 39.96 -29.81 -16.95
N PHE A 3 39.03 -29.14 -17.61
CA PHE A 3 38.35 -27.97 -17.06
C PHE A 3 37.56 -28.41 -15.83
N LYS A 4 37.99 -27.98 -14.63
CA LYS A 4 37.19 -28.07 -13.41
C LYS A 4 35.97 -27.17 -13.61
N GLN A 5 34.86 -27.81 -13.96
CA GLN A 5 33.53 -27.23 -14.00
C GLN A 5 33.29 -26.58 -12.64
N GLY A 6 33.31 -25.24 -12.61
CA GLY A 6 33.03 -24.48 -11.41
C GLY A 6 31.70 -24.97 -10.86
N GLN A 7 31.73 -25.50 -9.63
CA GLN A 7 30.52 -25.76 -8.87
C GLN A 7 29.75 -24.44 -8.84
N ILE A 8 28.73 -24.35 -9.69
CA ILE A 8 27.66 -23.37 -9.53
C ILE A 8 27.08 -23.73 -8.17
N ILE A 9 27.46 -22.97 -7.16
CA ILE A 9 26.85 -23.02 -5.85
C ILE A 9 25.37 -22.72 -6.11
N GLN A 10 24.57 -23.78 -6.24
CA GLN A 10 23.13 -23.70 -6.17
C GLN A 10 22.83 -23.29 -4.74
N THR A 11 22.92 -21.99 -4.47
CA THR A 11 22.26 -21.41 -3.32
C THR A 11 20.80 -21.76 -3.51
N PRO A 12 20.18 -22.51 -2.59
CA PRO A 12 18.74 -22.71 -2.65
C PRO A 12 18.16 -21.30 -2.51
N SER A 13 17.72 -20.74 -3.64
CA SER A 13 16.90 -19.56 -3.65
C SER A 13 15.59 -19.99 -3.00
N MET A 14 15.55 -19.95 -1.67
CA MET A 14 14.30 -19.87 -0.94
C MET A 14 13.45 -18.85 -1.69
N PRO A 15 12.16 -19.13 -1.96
CA PRO A 15 11.30 -18.23 -2.70
C PRO A 15 11.07 -16.98 -1.84
N LEU A 16 12.04 -16.07 -1.88
CA LEU A 16 12.13 -14.86 -1.08
C LEU A 16 10.93 -13.98 -1.42
N ALA A 17 10.47 -14.03 -2.67
CA ALA A 17 9.21 -13.47 -3.11
C ALA A 17 8.00 -14.12 -2.41
N GLY A 18 7.93 -15.45 -2.31
CA GLY A 18 6.83 -16.15 -1.64
C GLY A 18 6.74 -15.84 -0.15
N TRP A 19 7.89 -15.75 0.53
CA TRP A 19 7.95 -15.33 1.93
C TRP A 19 7.57 -13.86 2.09
N TYR A 20 8.17 -12.95 1.32
CA TYR A 20 7.87 -11.52 1.37
C TYR A 20 6.39 -11.20 1.07
N LEU A 21 5.82 -11.79 0.01
CA LEU A 21 4.41 -11.63 -0.36
C LEU A 21 3.45 -12.10 0.74
N ARG A 22 3.87 -13.04 1.59
CA ARG A 22 3.08 -13.52 2.73
C ARG A 22 2.99 -12.49 3.86
N TRP A 23 3.99 -11.61 4.00
CA TRP A 23 4.04 -10.58 5.04
C TRP A 23 3.34 -9.29 4.64
N ILE A 24 3.28 -8.96 3.34
CA ILE A 24 2.64 -7.73 2.84
C ILE A 24 1.23 -7.50 3.42
N PRO A 25 0.32 -8.49 3.48
CA PRO A 25 -1.01 -8.28 4.04
C PRO A 25 -0.98 -7.90 5.52
N TRP A 26 -0.07 -8.49 6.30
CA TRP A 26 0.09 -8.22 7.73
C TRP A 26 0.67 -6.83 7.96
N VAL A 27 1.68 -6.45 7.16
CA VAL A 27 2.27 -5.11 7.21
C VAL A 27 1.21 -4.05 6.92
N ILE A 28 0.43 -4.22 5.85
CA ILE A 28 -0.62 -3.27 5.45
C ILE A 28 -1.73 -3.16 6.51
N SER A 29 -2.14 -4.29 7.09
CA SER A 29 -3.13 -4.30 8.16
C SER A 29 -2.58 -3.63 9.43
N GLY A 30 -1.31 -3.88 9.76
CA GLY A 30 -0.61 -3.25 10.87
C GLY A 30 -0.55 -1.73 10.71
N PHE A 31 -0.19 -1.22 9.53
CA PHE A 31 -0.19 0.22 9.26
C PHE A 31 -1.59 0.84 9.39
N ALA A 32 -2.65 0.16 8.90
CA ALA A 32 -4.01 0.64 9.07
C ALA A 32 -4.42 0.69 10.56
N CYS A 33 -4.03 -0.31 11.36
CA CYS A 33 -4.25 -0.31 12.81
C CYS A 33 -3.47 0.81 13.51
N VAL A 34 -2.22 1.07 13.10
CA VAL A 34 -1.42 2.17 13.63
C VAL A 34 -2.09 3.50 13.35
N GLY A 35 -2.59 3.74 12.14
CA GLY A 35 -3.31 4.98 11.83
C GLY A 35 -4.59 5.17 12.60
N TYR A 36 -5.34 4.08 12.82
CA TYR A 36 -6.50 4.11 13.70
C TYR A 36 -6.11 4.47 15.14
N LEU A 37 -5.12 3.79 15.71
CA LEU A 37 -4.66 4.06 17.09
C LEU A 37 -4.07 5.47 17.21
N SER A 38 -3.35 5.93 16.20
CA SER A 38 -2.79 7.28 16.12
C SER A 38 -3.91 8.33 16.18
N GLY A 39 -4.98 8.17 15.38
CA GLY A 39 -6.16 9.04 15.44
C GLY A 39 -6.84 9.00 16.82
N VAL A 40 -7.12 7.81 17.36
CA VAL A 40 -7.78 7.67 18.67
C VAL A 40 -6.96 8.29 19.82
N LEU A 41 -5.64 8.12 19.81
CA LEU A 41 -4.78 8.55 20.91
C LEU A 41 -4.39 10.03 20.82
N THR A 42 -4.32 10.59 19.62
CA THR A 42 -3.80 11.95 19.41
C THR A 42 -4.90 12.99 19.24
N THR A 43 -6.12 12.59 18.92
CA THR A 43 -7.25 13.50 18.81
C THR A 43 -8.00 13.56 20.15
N GLN A 44 -7.89 14.65 20.91
CA GLN A 44 -8.69 14.86 22.13
C GLN A 44 -9.30 16.27 22.17
N PRO A 45 -10.59 16.43 22.53
CA PRO A 45 -11.57 15.39 22.91
C PRO A 45 -12.33 14.78 21.71
N LEU A 46 -12.24 13.46 21.50
CA LEU A 46 -13.05 12.78 20.49
C LEU A 46 -14.54 12.77 20.86
N THR A 47 -15.40 13.26 19.97
CA THR A 47 -16.84 13.03 20.11
C THR A 47 -17.16 11.57 19.83
N LEU A 48 -18.23 11.04 20.44
CA LEU A 48 -18.69 9.67 20.19
C LEU A 48 -18.98 9.43 18.70
N LEU A 49 -19.44 10.46 17.97
CA LEU A 49 -19.64 10.41 16.53
C LEU A 49 -18.31 10.28 15.78
N SER A 50 -17.30 11.08 16.11
CA SER A 50 -15.97 11.02 15.47
C SER A 50 -15.32 9.66 15.69
N LEU A 51 -15.42 9.10 16.90
CA LEU A 51 -14.92 7.76 17.22
C LEU A 51 -15.61 6.68 16.36
N LEU A 52 -16.95 6.71 16.29
CA LEU A 52 -17.70 5.75 15.47
C LEU A 52 -17.37 5.85 13.99
N LEU A 53 -17.19 7.06 13.46
CA LEU A 53 -16.78 7.29 12.07
C LEU A 53 -15.36 6.78 11.82
N LEU A 54 -14.42 7.02 12.74
CA LEU A 54 -13.04 6.55 12.62
C LEU A 54 -12.97 5.01 12.68
N THR A 55 -13.60 4.39 13.67
CA THR A 55 -13.68 2.92 13.78
C THR A 55 -14.41 2.32 12.59
N GLY A 56 -15.49 2.94 12.13
CA GLY A 56 -16.27 2.50 10.98
C GLY A 56 -15.48 2.57 9.67
N THR A 57 -14.76 3.66 9.43
CA THR A 57 -13.98 3.85 8.19
C THR A 57 -12.76 2.92 8.13
N TYR A 58 -11.94 2.88 9.18
CA TYR A 58 -10.78 1.97 9.24
C TYR A 58 -11.21 0.50 9.27
N GLY A 59 -12.25 0.18 10.03
CA GLY A 59 -12.83 -1.16 10.08
C GLY A 59 -13.39 -1.61 8.73
N ALA A 60 -14.19 -0.78 8.07
CA ALA A 60 -14.70 -1.07 6.73
C ALA A 60 -13.57 -1.22 5.71
N TRP A 61 -12.56 -0.34 5.76
CA TRP A 61 -11.39 -0.43 4.89
C TRP A 61 -10.66 -1.76 5.06
N LEU A 62 -10.44 -2.22 6.30
CA LEU A 62 -9.80 -3.52 6.60
C LEU A 62 -10.64 -4.71 6.15
N VAL A 63 -11.96 -4.69 6.42
CA VAL A 63 -12.88 -5.74 6.00
C VAL A 63 -12.87 -5.88 4.48
N ILE A 64 -12.99 -4.74 3.79
CA ILE A 64 -12.89 -4.67 2.34
C ILE A 64 -11.50 -5.24 1.96
N TYR A 65 -10.39 -4.69 2.45
CA TYR A 65 -9.03 -5.18 2.20
C TYR A 65 -8.88 -6.70 2.26
N HIS A 66 -9.33 -7.34 3.33
CA HIS A 66 -9.23 -8.79 3.50
C HIS A 66 -10.18 -9.59 2.59
N ILE A 67 -11.39 -9.10 2.32
CA ILE A 67 -12.31 -9.72 1.35
C ILE A 67 -11.70 -9.65 -0.05
N GLY A 68 -11.18 -8.49 -0.43
CA GLY A 68 -10.50 -8.25 -1.70
C GLY A 68 -9.30 -9.17 -1.86
N GLN A 69 -8.42 -9.24 -0.86
CA GLN A 69 -7.26 -10.15 -0.83
C GLN A 69 -7.62 -11.61 -1.13
N ARG A 70 -8.69 -12.13 -0.52
CA ARG A 70 -9.16 -13.50 -0.78
C ARG A 70 -9.64 -13.68 -2.22
N ARG A 71 -10.25 -12.65 -2.82
CA ARG A 71 -10.75 -12.67 -4.22
C ARG A 71 -9.68 -12.35 -5.27
N PHE A 72 -8.59 -11.66 -4.91
CA PHE A 72 -7.45 -11.37 -5.80
C PHE A 72 -6.75 -12.64 -6.30
N LYS A 73 -6.89 -13.77 -5.60
CA LYS A 73 -6.42 -15.08 -6.08
C LYS A 73 -7.17 -15.57 -7.33
N VAL A 74 -8.36 -15.05 -7.60
CA VAL A 74 -9.26 -15.53 -8.67
C VAL A 74 -9.44 -14.47 -9.77
N ARG A 75 -9.65 -13.19 -9.40
CA ARG A 75 -9.71 -12.06 -10.35
C ARG A 75 -9.64 -10.72 -9.60
N ALA A 76 -8.79 -9.80 -10.05
CA ALA A 76 -8.76 -8.43 -9.53
C ALA A 76 -10.01 -7.67 -9.99
N HIS A 77 -10.91 -7.30 -9.07
CA HIS A 77 -12.10 -6.49 -9.37
C HIS A 77 -11.82 -5.00 -9.15
N PRO A 78 -12.05 -4.12 -10.14
CA PRO A 78 -11.77 -2.68 -10.00
C PRO A 78 -12.66 -1.97 -8.96
N GLY A 79 -13.91 -2.43 -8.77
CA GLY A 79 -14.84 -1.85 -7.79
C GLY A 79 -14.36 -1.97 -6.35
N PHE A 80 -13.54 -2.98 -6.07
CA PHE A 80 -12.92 -3.19 -4.76
C PHE A 80 -11.98 -2.04 -4.37
N VAL A 81 -11.09 -1.68 -5.30
CA VAL A 81 -10.11 -0.62 -5.13
C VAL A 81 -10.81 0.72 -5.03
N LEU A 82 -11.86 0.92 -5.83
CA LEU A 82 -12.67 2.13 -5.77
C LEU A 82 -13.30 2.30 -4.38
N ALA A 83 -13.78 1.23 -3.74
CA ALA A 83 -14.29 1.31 -2.38
C ALA A 83 -13.22 1.73 -1.36
N LEU A 84 -12.00 1.16 -1.45
CA LEU A 84 -10.88 1.56 -0.61
C LEU A 84 -10.48 3.03 -0.85
N PHE A 85 -10.48 3.48 -2.11
CA PHE A 85 -10.24 4.87 -2.49
C PHE A 85 -11.26 5.81 -1.85
N CYS A 86 -12.55 5.50 -1.98
CA CYS A 86 -13.63 6.30 -1.41
C CYS A 86 -13.52 6.39 0.10
N LEU A 87 -13.19 5.28 0.78
CA LEU A 87 -12.98 5.26 2.23
C LEU A 87 -11.75 6.09 2.65
N ALA A 88 -10.66 6.02 1.90
CA ALA A 88 -9.46 6.82 2.15
C ALA A 88 -9.68 8.32 1.91
N CYS A 89 -10.58 8.69 0.99
CA CYS A 89 -11.03 10.07 0.86
C CYS A 89 -11.90 10.46 2.05
N ALA A 90 -12.89 9.62 2.41
CA ALA A 90 -13.85 9.91 3.47
C ALA A 90 -13.19 10.05 4.86
N SER A 91 -12.14 9.28 5.15
CA SER A 91 -11.43 9.35 6.43
C SER A 91 -10.85 10.73 6.72
N GLN A 92 -10.53 11.52 5.69
CA GLN A 92 -9.95 12.86 5.84
C GLN A 92 -10.95 13.94 6.22
N PHE A 93 -12.25 13.64 6.10
CA PHE A 93 -13.35 14.58 6.38
C PHE A 93 -14.11 14.21 7.65
N ILE A 94 -13.58 13.29 8.46
CA ILE A 94 -14.12 13.00 9.79
C ILE A 94 -13.95 14.27 10.63
N PRO A 95 -15.03 14.83 11.19
CA PRO A 95 -14.95 16.04 12.00
C PRO A 95 -14.21 15.73 13.29
N GLU A 96 -12.98 16.25 13.41
CA GLU A 96 -12.12 16.00 14.56
C GLU A 96 -11.62 17.31 15.19
N PRO A 97 -11.52 17.38 16.53
CA PRO A 97 -10.92 18.51 17.21
C PRO A 97 -9.45 18.68 16.83
N VAL A 98 -9.04 19.94 16.75
CA VAL A 98 -7.70 20.38 16.35
C VAL A 98 -6.68 19.92 17.38
N THR A 99 -5.99 18.80 17.14
CA THR A 99 -4.86 18.39 18.00
C THR A 99 -3.73 17.71 17.23
N ASN A 100 -4.01 16.90 16.20
CA ASN A 100 -2.97 16.31 15.37
C ASN A 100 -3.48 16.01 13.95
N VAL A 101 -2.78 16.50 12.91
CA VAL A 101 -3.13 16.25 11.50
C VAL A 101 -2.26 15.21 10.80
N TYR A 102 -1.24 14.68 11.48
CA TYR A 102 -0.26 13.77 10.88
C TYR A 102 -0.82 12.37 10.64
N TRP A 103 -1.88 11.97 11.34
CA TRP A 103 -2.54 10.68 11.13
C TRP A 103 -3.52 10.69 9.94
N LEU A 104 -4.07 11.86 9.56
CA LEU A 104 -5.03 12.00 8.45
C LEU A 104 -4.57 11.38 7.12
N PRO A 105 -3.31 11.57 6.67
CA PRO A 105 -2.86 11.02 5.40
C PRO A 105 -2.54 9.51 5.47
N GLU A 106 -2.55 8.85 6.63
CA GLU A 106 -2.12 7.45 6.73
C GLU A 106 -2.96 6.50 5.85
N LEU A 107 -4.28 6.54 5.95
CA LEU A 107 -5.17 5.69 5.14
C LEU A 107 -5.04 6.00 3.62
N PRO A 108 -4.99 7.27 3.18
CA PRO A 108 -4.61 7.66 1.81
C PRO A 108 -3.25 7.13 1.34
N LEU A 109 -2.22 7.17 2.19
CA LEU A 109 -0.87 6.71 1.86
C LEU A 109 -0.84 5.20 1.64
N ILE A 110 -1.46 4.43 2.53
CA ILE A 110 -1.58 2.98 2.40
C ILE A 110 -2.36 2.62 1.13
N THR A 111 -3.47 3.33 0.87
CA THR A 111 -4.30 3.11 -0.32
C THR A 111 -3.54 3.45 -1.60
N THR A 112 -2.72 4.50 -1.60
CA THR A 112 -1.85 4.87 -2.71
C THR A 112 -0.83 3.76 -3.00
N GLY A 113 -0.19 3.21 -1.96
CA GLY A 113 0.71 2.07 -2.09
C GLY A 113 0.01 0.86 -2.73
N LEU A 114 -1.22 0.54 -2.32
CA LEU A 114 -2.02 -0.54 -2.90
C LEU A 114 -2.37 -0.30 -4.37
N MET A 115 -2.66 0.95 -4.75
CA MET A 115 -3.04 1.28 -6.12
C MET A 115 -1.91 1.03 -7.12
N THR A 116 -0.64 1.10 -6.70
CA THR A 116 0.51 0.77 -7.55
C THR A 116 0.48 -0.67 -8.07
N MET A 117 -0.25 -1.56 -7.42
CA MET A 117 -0.37 -2.97 -7.80
C MET A 117 -1.35 -3.20 -8.97
N ILE A 118 -2.16 -2.20 -9.34
CA ILE A 118 -3.24 -2.33 -10.33
C ILE A 118 -2.72 -2.11 -11.76
N LYS A 119 -3.35 -2.75 -12.76
CA LYS A 119 -3.25 -2.36 -14.16
C LYS A 119 -4.61 -1.78 -14.61
N PRO A 120 -4.66 -0.72 -15.44
CA PRO A 120 -3.53 0.02 -16.04
C PRO A 120 -2.95 1.14 -15.14
N ARG A 121 -1.63 1.42 -15.29
CA ARG A 121 -0.83 2.37 -14.49
C ARG A 121 -1.26 3.86 -14.49
N PRO A 122 -1.81 4.46 -15.57
CA PRO A 122 -2.19 5.88 -15.52
C PRO A 122 -3.36 6.13 -14.58
N LEU A 123 -4.31 5.19 -14.49
CA LEU A 123 -5.45 5.31 -13.56
C LEU A 123 -5.00 5.26 -12.10
N SER A 124 -4.03 4.39 -11.76
CA SER A 124 -3.48 4.35 -10.41
C SER A 124 -2.71 5.61 -10.06
N LEU A 125 -1.99 6.21 -11.01
CA LEU A 125 -1.28 7.47 -10.81
C LEU A 125 -2.26 8.64 -10.60
N LEU A 126 -3.33 8.71 -11.41
CA LEU A 126 -4.37 9.72 -11.25
C LEU A 126 -5.10 9.59 -9.91
N ALA A 127 -5.43 8.37 -9.50
CA ALA A 127 -6.05 8.12 -8.21
C ALA A 127 -5.10 8.46 -7.03
N ALA A 128 -3.82 8.11 -7.13
CA ALA A 128 -2.81 8.51 -6.16
C ALA A 128 -2.67 10.05 -6.08
N GLY A 129 -2.66 10.73 -7.21
CA GLY A 129 -2.65 12.20 -7.29
C GLY A 129 -3.91 12.81 -6.68
N ALA A 130 -5.08 12.20 -6.90
CA ALA A 130 -6.33 12.64 -6.28
C ALA A 130 -6.31 12.45 -4.76
N LEU A 131 -5.81 11.31 -4.25
CA LEU A 131 -5.62 11.09 -2.82
C LEU A 131 -4.64 12.12 -2.23
N CYS A 132 -3.48 12.32 -2.85
CA CYS A 132 -2.51 13.33 -2.43
C CYS A 132 -3.15 14.73 -2.35
N ARG A 133 -3.88 15.13 -3.40
CA ARG A 133 -4.54 16.44 -3.44
C ARG A 133 -5.64 16.55 -2.38
N SER A 134 -6.43 15.51 -2.18
CA SER A 134 -7.45 15.48 -1.12
C SER A 134 -6.81 15.66 0.25
N SER A 135 -5.74 14.91 0.55
CA SER A 135 -5.04 14.96 1.84
C SER A 135 -4.40 16.33 2.06
N TYR A 136 -3.78 16.89 1.03
CA TYR A 136 -3.23 18.24 1.06
C TYR A 136 -4.30 19.30 1.36
N LEU A 137 -5.47 19.22 0.71
CA LEU A 137 -6.58 20.15 0.93
C LEU A 137 -7.21 19.99 2.31
N ALA A 138 -7.36 18.75 2.80
CA ALA A 138 -7.89 18.47 4.13
C ALA A 138 -6.97 19.05 5.22
N ILE A 139 -5.66 18.79 5.14
CA ILE A 139 -4.67 19.32 6.09
C ILE A 139 -4.66 20.85 6.04
N ARG A 140 -4.62 21.46 4.85
CA ARG A 140 -4.64 22.92 4.70
C ARG A 140 -5.91 23.58 5.23
N ARG A 141 -7.05 22.88 5.20
CA ARG A 141 -8.30 23.36 5.78
C ARG A 141 -8.29 23.34 7.31
N ILE A 142 -7.60 22.37 7.90
CA ILE A 142 -7.51 22.18 9.36
C ILE A 142 -6.38 23.03 9.97
N VAL A 143 -5.29 23.22 9.24
CA VAL A 143 -4.11 24.01 9.65
C VAL A 143 -3.93 25.18 8.69
N PRO A 144 -4.47 26.37 9.02
CA PRO A 144 -4.36 27.56 8.17
C PRO A 144 -2.90 28.03 7.98
N ASP A 145 -2.08 27.94 9.03
CA ASP A 145 -0.65 28.33 9.05
C ASP A 145 0.27 27.11 8.83
N TRP A 146 -0.07 26.28 7.85
CA TRP A 146 0.70 25.07 7.58
C TRP A 146 2.07 25.41 7.00
N ASP A 147 3.14 25.09 7.74
CA ASP A 147 4.51 25.37 7.35
C ASP A 147 4.90 24.79 5.98
N VAL A 148 5.83 25.46 5.29
CA VAL A 148 6.34 25.09 3.96
C VAL A 148 6.94 23.67 3.97
N SER A 149 7.64 23.30 5.04
CA SER A 149 8.17 21.93 5.21
C SER A 149 7.04 20.90 5.17
N GLY A 150 5.94 21.16 5.87
CA GLY A 150 4.74 20.33 5.87
C GLY A 150 4.11 20.23 4.48
N GLN A 151 3.95 21.37 3.80
CA GLN A 151 3.35 21.43 2.46
C GLN A 151 4.13 20.63 1.41
N VAL A 152 5.46 20.63 1.48
CA VAL A 152 6.33 19.87 0.57
C VAL A 152 6.42 18.40 0.97
N SER A 153 6.37 18.10 2.26
CA SER A 153 6.48 16.73 2.77
C SER A 153 5.36 15.81 2.27
N VAL A 154 4.12 16.30 2.21
CA VAL A 154 2.96 15.48 1.77
C VAL A 154 3.12 14.94 0.35
N PRO A 155 3.27 15.77 -0.71
CA PRO A 155 3.45 15.25 -2.07
C PRO A 155 4.71 14.40 -2.19
N LEU A 156 5.78 14.72 -1.46
CA LEU A 156 7.02 13.95 -1.47
C LEU A 156 6.81 12.54 -0.92
N VAL A 157 6.10 12.39 0.21
CA VAL A 157 5.76 11.07 0.77
C VAL A 157 4.87 10.27 -0.17
N PHE A 158 3.85 10.90 -0.79
CA PHE A 158 3.00 10.21 -1.78
C PHE A 158 3.81 9.73 -2.99
N LEU A 159 4.70 10.57 -3.52
CA LEU A 159 5.60 10.21 -4.62
C LEU A 159 6.56 9.09 -4.23
N SER A 160 7.15 9.15 -3.03
CA SER A 160 8.04 8.12 -2.52
C SER A 160 7.31 6.79 -2.37
N ILE A 161 6.13 6.74 -1.72
CA ILE A 161 5.37 5.51 -1.56
C ILE A 161 4.91 4.95 -2.91
N TYR A 162 4.44 5.81 -3.82
CA TYR A 162 4.08 5.38 -5.16
C TYR A 162 5.29 4.80 -5.92
N GLY A 163 6.44 5.48 -5.86
CA GLY A 163 7.69 5.05 -6.48
C GLY A 163 8.19 3.72 -5.93
N TYR A 164 8.26 3.58 -4.60
CA TYR A 164 8.65 2.33 -3.95
C TYR A 164 7.68 1.18 -4.29
N GLY A 165 6.38 1.42 -4.25
CA GLY A 165 5.38 0.43 -4.63
C GLY A 165 5.54 -0.04 -6.08
N ALA A 166 5.79 0.89 -6.99
CA ALA A 166 6.07 0.57 -8.39
C ALA A 166 7.36 -0.25 -8.56
N ILE A 167 8.45 0.13 -7.89
CA ILE A 167 9.74 -0.59 -7.95
C ILE A 167 9.59 -2.01 -7.39
N ILE A 168 8.98 -2.16 -6.21
CA ILE A 168 8.76 -3.47 -5.58
C ILE A 168 7.95 -4.37 -6.50
N ARG A 169 6.93 -3.82 -7.16
CA ARG A 169 6.12 -4.57 -8.13
C ARG A 169 6.93 -5.01 -9.35
N GLU A 170 7.71 -4.13 -9.97
CA GLU A 170 8.55 -4.52 -11.13
C GLU A 170 9.59 -5.56 -10.72
N LEU A 171 10.18 -5.43 -9.54
CA LEU A 171 11.11 -6.41 -8.98
C LEU A 171 10.42 -7.77 -8.79
N ALA A 172 9.20 -7.78 -8.23
CA ALA A 172 8.42 -8.99 -8.06
C ALA A 172 8.09 -9.66 -9.40
N LEU A 173 7.68 -8.87 -10.42
CA LEU A 173 7.43 -9.39 -11.77
C LEU A 173 8.69 -9.98 -12.40
N ALA A 174 9.82 -9.27 -12.33
CA ALA A 174 11.10 -9.76 -12.85
C ALA A 174 11.54 -11.06 -12.16
N HIS A 175 11.33 -11.17 -10.85
CA HIS A 175 11.65 -12.38 -10.09
C HIS A 175 10.77 -13.57 -10.51
N THR A 176 9.45 -13.37 -10.63
CA THR A 176 8.55 -14.43 -11.12
C THR A 176 8.89 -14.89 -12.54
N ALA A 177 9.30 -13.98 -13.43
CA ALA A 177 9.74 -14.33 -14.78
C ALA A 177 11.03 -15.15 -14.77
N LYS A 178 11.98 -14.81 -13.88
CA LYS A 178 13.22 -15.56 -13.67
C LYS A 178 12.94 -16.98 -13.16
N ASP A 179 12.05 -17.13 -12.20
CA ASP A 179 11.67 -18.44 -11.64
C ASP A 179 11.03 -19.34 -12.71
N VAL A 180 10.14 -18.79 -13.54
CA VAL A 180 9.54 -19.52 -14.67
C VAL A 180 10.59 -19.93 -15.70
N SER A 181 11.55 -19.05 -16.01
CA SER A 181 12.67 -19.37 -16.92
C SER A 181 13.54 -20.51 -16.38
N ASN A 182 13.91 -20.43 -15.10
CA ASN A 182 14.70 -21.47 -14.43
C ASN A 182 13.97 -22.82 -14.38
N ALA A 183 12.66 -22.81 -14.11
CA ALA A 183 11.84 -24.02 -14.13
C ALA A 183 11.80 -24.68 -15.52
N LYS A 184 11.68 -23.88 -16.60
CA LYS A 184 11.76 -24.37 -17.98
C LYS A 184 13.12 -24.97 -18.30
N LEU A 185 14.20 -24.33 -17.86
CA LEU A 185 15.58 -24.81 -18.08
C LEU A 185 15.83 -26.13 -17.35
N ALA A 186 15.37 -26.25 -16.10
CA ALA A 186 15.46 -27.48 -15.32
C ALA A 186 14.69 -28.63 -15.99
N ALA A 187 13.46 -28.36 -16.46
CA ALA A 187 12.65 -29.36 -17.17
C ALA A 187 13.32 -29.85 -18.47
N ALA A 188 13.96 -28.96 -19.22
CA ALA A 188 14.70 -29.30 -20.44
C ALA A 188 15.95 -30.14 -20.17
N HIS A 189 16.63 -29.92 -19.04
CA HIS A 189 17.79 -30.73 -18.63
C HIS A 189 17.42 -32.11 -18.10
N THR A 190 16.20 -32.30 -17.59
CA THR A 190 15.70 -33.62 -17.14
C THR A 190 15.10 -34.47 -18.25
N SER A 191 14.85 -33.91 -19.44
CA SER A 191 14.29 -34.61 -20.60
C SER A 191 15.34 -35.16 -21.59
N LEU A 192 16.63 -34.99 -21.28
CA LEU A 192 17.79 -35.52 -22.02
C LEU A 192 18.42 -36.67 -21.24
#